data_AF-A0A962IQ04-F1
#
_entry.id   AF-A0A962IQ04-F1
#
_cell.length_a   1.000
_cell.length_b   1.000
_cell.length_c   1.000
_cell.angle_alpha   90.00
_cell.angle_beta   90.00
_cell.angle_gamma   90.00
#
_symmetry.space_group_name_H-M   'P 1'
#
loop_
_entity.id
_entity.type
_entity.pdbx_description
1 polymer ?
#
loop_
_entity_poly.entity_id
_entity_poly.type
_entity_poly.pdbx_seq_one_letter_code
_entity_poly.pdbx_strand_id
1 'polypeptide(L)' 'MTYAPDHRPFYDADSHVMEFPDFIRNYADPAFRDQIPPVNYQASLVTDEEVEEIVANGNRHSAEHVAA' A
#
# COMPACT_ATOMS: atom_id res chain seq x y z
N MET A 1 -20.62 -18.64 2.51
CA MET A 1 -21.86 -17.87 2.69
C MET A 1 -23.05 -18.83 2.70
N THR A 2 -23.63 -19.14 3.86
CA THR A 2 -24.66 -20.21 4.05
C THR A 2 -25.87 -20.13 3.12
N TYR A 3 -26.15 -18.95 2.55
CA TYR A 3 -27.33 -18.71 1.70
C TYR A 3 -27.00 -18.37 0.24
N ALA A 4 -25.73 -18.39 -0.13
CA ALA A 4 -25.33 -17.99 -1.48
C ALA A 4 -24.85 -19.23 -2.28
N PRO A 5 -25.47 -19.51 -3.44
CA PRO A 5 -25.08 -20.63 -4.28
C PRO A 5 -23.66 -20.46 -4.82
N ASP A 6 -22.98 -21.59 -5.02
CA ASP A 6 -21.59 -21.71 -5.51
C ASP A 6 -21.38 -21.22 -6.95
N HIS A 7 -22.44 -21.22 -7.76
CA HIS A 7 -22.43 -20.81 -9.16
C HIS A 7 -22.79 -19.33 -9.38
N ARG A 8 -23.00 -18.55 -8.30
CA ARG A 8 -23.29 -17.12 -8.42
C ARG A 8 -22.02 -16.30 -8.26
N PRO A 9 -21.69 -15.40 -9.21
CA PRO A 9 -20.63 -14.42 -9.01
C PRO A 9 -20.94 -13.52 -7.81
N PHE A 10 -19.94 -13.32 -6.96
CA PHE A 10 -19.98 -12.32 -5.89
C PHE A 10 -19.26 -11.08 -6.38
N TYR A 11 -19.93 -9.93 -6.26
CA TYR A 11 -19.34 -8.63 -6.52
C TYR A 11 -19.10 -8.00 -5.16
N ASP A 12 -17.83 -7.81 -4.82
CA ASP A 12 -17.45 -7.11 -3.60
C ASP A 12 -17.61 -5.61 -3.83
N ALA A 13 -18.37 -4.97 -2.94
CA ALA A 13 -18.63 -3.53 -2.99
C ALA A 13 -17.60 -2.73 -2.20
N ASP A 14 -16.67 -3.40 -1.49
CA ASP A 14 -15.75 -2.79 -0.55
C ASP A 14 -14.35 -3.40 -0.64
N SER A 15 -13.85 -3.53 -1.87
CA SER A 15 -12.47 -3.93 -2.09
C SER A 15 -11.53 -2.72 -1.97
N HIS A 16 -10.41 -2.92 -1.29
CA HIS A 16 -9.35 -1.92 -1.16
C HIS A 16 -8.10 -2.33 -1.94
N VAL A 17 -7.40 -1.33 -2.46
CA VAL A 17 -6.01 -1.46 -2.93
C VAL A 17 -5.14 -0.62 -2.02
N MET A 18 -3.91 -1.07 -1.77
CA MET A 18 -2.92 -0.29 -1.03
C MET A 18 -2.00 0.40 -2.03
N GLU A 19 -2.01 1.73 -2.02
CA GLU A 19 -1.10 2.53 -2.81
C GLU A 19 0.31 2.51 -2.25
N PHE A 20 1.26 2.99 -3.06
CA PHE A 20 2.65 3.12 -2.65
C PHE A 20 2.84 4.21 -1.57
N PRO A 21 3.90 4.09 -0.73
CA PRO A 21 4.16 5.04 0.36
C PRO A 21 4.25 6.50 -0.10
N ASP A 22 4.70 6.72 -1.33
CA ASP A 22 4.97 8.03 -1.93
C ASP A 22 3.80 8.58 -2.77
N PHE A 23 2.70 7.83 -2.92
CA PHE A 23 1.60 8.15 -3.84
C PHE A 23 1.07 9.58 -3.66
N ILE A 24 0.74 9.97 -2.42
CA ILE A 24 0.19 11.29 -2.14
C ILE A 24 1.19 12.39 -2.53
N ARG A 25 2.49 12.20 -2.22
CA ARG A 25 3.52 13.20 -2.51
C ARG A 25 3.82 13.33 -4.01
N ASN A 26 3.85 12.22 -4.74
CA ASN A 26 4.17 12.21 -6.17
C ASN A 26 3.12 12.94 -7.02
N TYR A 27 1.85 12.86 -6.63
CA TYR A 27 0.73 13.43 -7.37
C TYR A 27 0.15 14.70 -6.75
N ALA A 28 0.65 15.13 -5.59
CA ALA A 28 0.31 16.44 -5.02
C ALA A 28 0.79 17.59 -5.93
N ASP A 29 0.10 18.72 -5.83
CA ASP A 29 0.52 19.99 -6.44
C ASP A 29 1.96 20.31 -5.98
N PRO A 30 2.87 20.65 -6.92
CA PRO A 30 4.27 20.95 -6.62
C PRO A 30 4.49 21.91 -5.44
N ALA A 31 3.60 22.89 -5.23
CA ALA A 31 3.71 23.86 -4.14
C ALA A 31 3.58 23.24 -2.73
N PHE A 32 2.99 22.05 -2.63
CA PHE A 32 2.68 21.38 -1.37
C PHE A 32 3.45 20.08 -1.14
N ARG A 33 4.17 19.56 -2.13
CA ARG A 33 4.85 18.25 -2.03
C ARG A 33 5.81 18.13 -0.86
N ASP A 34 6.57 19.19 -0.58
CA ASP A 34 7.55 19.20 0.51
C ASP A 34 6.93 19.55 1.87
N GLN A 35 5.65 19.90 1.90
CA GLN A 35 4.88 20.12 3.13
C GLN A 35 4.16 18.85 3.60
N ILE A 36 4.04 17.84 2.74
CA ILE A 36 3.40 16.57 3.06
C ILE A 36 4.42 15.68 3.78
N PRO A 37 4.18 15.31 5.05
CA PRO A 37 5.08 14.39 5.73
C PRO A 37 5.04 13.01 5.07
N PRO A 38 6.16 12.25 5.11
CA PRO A 38 6.14 10.85 4.70
C PRO A 38 5.15 10.06 5.55
N VAL A 39 4.62 8.98 4.97
CA VAL A 39 3.78 8.04 5.70
C VAL A 39 4.59 7.48 6.87
N ASN A 40 4.06 7.59 8.08
CA ASN A 40 4.70 7.08 9.30
C ASN A 40 4.24 5.65 9.56
N TYR A 41 5.18 4.70 9.60
CA TYR A 41 4.89 3.28 9.75
C TYR A 41 5.07 2.77 11.19
N GLN A 42 5.28 3.64 12.19
CA GLN A 42 5.39 3.24 13.60
C GLN A 42 4.11 2.57 14.16
N ALA A 43 2.96 2.82 13.52
CA ALA A 43 1.70 2.13 13.83
C ALA A 43 1.39 0.98 12.84
N SER A 44 2.33 0.64 11.95
CA SER A 44 2.18 -0.37 10.91
C SER A 44 2.87 -1.68 11.29
N LEU A 45 2.57 -2.73 10.52
CA LEU A 45 3.24 -4.03 10.56
C LEU A 45 4.66 -4.01 9.97
N VAL A 46 4.99 -2.96 9.22
CA VAL A 46 6.22 -2.80 8.46
C VAL A 46 7.04 -1.66 9.08
N THR A 47 8.35 -1.81 9.13
CA THR A 47 9.25 -0.79 9.72
C THR A 47 9.57 0.34 8.74
N ASP A 48 10.04 1.49 9.26
CA ASP A 48 10.48 2.61 8.41
C ASP A 48 11.68 2.23 7.51
N GLU A 49 12.60 1.37 7.98
CA GLU A 49 13.74 0.87 7.19
C GLU A 49 13.27 -0.01 6.01
N GLU A 50 12.31 -0.91 6.21
CA GLU A 50 11.74 -1.71 5.12
C GLU A 50 11.03 -0.84 4.09
N VAL A 51 10.42 0.27 4.50
CA VAL A 51 9.77 1.22 3.58
C VAL A 51 10.79 1.93 2.72
N GLU A 52 11.92 2.37 3.28
CA GLU A 52 13.02 2.96 2.51
C GLU A 52 13.55 1.96 1.47
N GLU A 53 13.73 0.68 1.85
CA GLU A 53 14.12 -0.38 0.91
C GLU A 53 13.09 -0.60 -0.21
N ILE A 54 11.80 -0.62 0.13
CA ILE A 54 10.70 -0.78 -0.84
C ILE A 54 10.71 0.38 -1.84
N VAL A 55 10.81 1.62 -1.35
CA VAL A 55 10.83 2.82 -2.19
C VAL A 55 12.07 2.83 -3.08
N ALA A 56 13.25 2.51 -2.54
CA ALA A 56 14.49 2.39 -3.31
C ALA A 56 14.41 1.28 -4.38
N ASN A 57 13.66 0.21 -4.12
CA ASN A 57 13.41 -0.88 -5.06
C ASN A 57 12.26 -0.61 -6.05
N GLY A 58 11.91 0.67 -6.27
CA GLY A 58 10.84 1.06 -7.19
C GLY A 58 9.45 0.70 -6.67
N ASN A 59 9.24 0.88 -5.36
CA ASN A 59 8.02 0.57 -4.64
C ASN A 59 7.64 -0.93 -4.68
N ARG A 60 8.61 -1.82 -4.48
CA ARG A 60 8.40 -3.28 -4.44
C ARG A 60 9.03 -3.91 -3.20
N HIS A 61 8.28 -4.79 -2.53
CA HIS A 61 8.83 -5.65 -1.47
C HIS A 61 10.01 -6.49 -1.98
N SER A 62 10.97 -6.75 -1.10
CA SER A 62 12.07 -7.67 -1.39
C SER A 62 11.55 -9.08 -1.65
N ALA A 63 12.28 -9.86 -2.44
CA ALA A 63 11.89 -11.24 -2.75
C ALA A 63 11.80 -12.12 -1.49
N GLU A 64 12.65 -11.83 -0.50
CA GLU A 64 12.68 -12.52 0.79
C GLU A 64 11.42 -12.22 1.61
N HIS A 65 10.96 -10.97 1.66
CA HIS A 65 9.74 -10.58 2.36
C HIS A 65 8.47 -11.19 1.72
N VAL A 66 8.45 -11.37 0.40
CA VAL A 66 7.32 -12.00 -0.32
C VAL A 66 7.25 -13.51 -0.10
N ALA A 67 8.37 -14.16 0.21
CA ALA A 67 8.46 -15.61 0.37
C ALA A 67 8.20 -16.12 1.80
N ALA A 68 8.17 -15.22 2.79
CA ALA A 68 7.92 -15.50 4.21
C ALA A 68 6.43 -15.52 4.54
#